data_AF-A0A8J7Z397-F1
#
_entry.id   AF-A0A8J7Z397-F1
#
_cell.length_a   1.000
_cell.length_b   1.000
_cell.length_c   1.000
_cell.angle_alpha   90.00
_cell.angle_beta   90.00
_cell.angle_gamma   90.00
#
_symmetry.space_group_name_H-M   'P 1'
#
loop_
_entity.id
_entity.type
_entity.pdbx_description
1 polymer ?
#
loop_
_entity_poly.entity_id
_entity_poly.type
_entity_poly.pdbx_seq_one_letter_code
_entity_poly.pdbx_strand_id
1 'polypeptide(L)' 'MDVKLGDSLDEVKRAYKELVQVWHPDRFRNNPKLEMRANQKLKEINAAYDYVCEHYDPAKTNVN' A
#
# COMPACT_ATOMS: atom_id res chain seq x y z
N MET A 1 6.98 3.71 -25.72
CA MET A 1 6.02 3.31 -24.68
C MET A 1 6.41 4.06 -23.43
N ASP A 2 5.96 5.32 -23.32
CA ASP A 2 6.17 6.14 -22.13
C ASP A 2 5.14 5.73 -21.08
N VAL A 3 5.47 4.70 -20.29
CA VAL A 3 4.84 4.56 -18.99
C VAL A 3 5.36 5.73 -18.18
N LYS A 4 4.59 6.82 -18.10
CA LYS A 4 4.88 7.89 -17.14
C LYS A 4 5.03 7.22 -15.79
N LEU A 5 6.22 7.26 -15.21
CA LEU A 5 6.50 6.67 -13.90
C LEU A 5 5.54 7.18 -12.79
N GLY A 6 4.88 8.32 -13.01
CA GLY A 6 3.80 8.83 -12.18
C GLY A 6 2.51 8.00 -12.23
N ASP A 7 2.16 7.40 -13.37
CA ASP A 7 0.93 6.60 -13.52
C ASP A 7 0.99 5.35 -12.64
N SER A 8 2.16 4.69 -12.53
CA SER A 8 2.33 3.52 -11.67
C SER A 8 2.17 3.87 -10.18
N LEU A 9 2.61 5.07 -9.76
CA LEU A 9 2.53 5.50 -8.37
C LEU A 9 1.10 5.90 -7.99
N ASP A 10 0.38 6.56 -8.90
CA ASP A 10 -1.05 6.86 -8.72
C ASP A 10 -1.92 5.60 -8.76
N GLU A 11 -1.56 4.62 -9.59
CA GLU A 11 -2.23 3.32 -9.63
C GLU A 11 -1.97 2.51 -8.36
N VAL A 12 -0.75 2.51 -7.85
CA VAL A 12 -0.38 1.89 -6.57
C VAL A 12 -1.09 2.58 -5.40
N LYS A 13 -1.20 3.92 -5.40
CA LYS A 13 -2.00 4.67 -4.41
C LYS A 13 -3.48 4.35 -4.48
N ARG A 14 -4.04 4.18 -5.68
CA ARG A 14 -5.45 3.77 -5.86
C ARG A 14 -5.69 2.37 -5.32
N ALA A 15 -4.88 1.41 -5.72
CA ALA A 15 -4.95 0.03 -5.24
C ALA A 15 -4.79 -0.03 -3.72
N TYR A 16 -3.86 0.76 -3.16
CA TYR A 16 -3.69 0.92 -1.72
C TYR A 16 -4.98 1.37 -1.03
N LYS A 17 -5.60 2.44 -1.52
CA LYS A 17 -6.86 2.99 -0.96
C LYS A 17 -8.00 1.98 -1.00
N GLU A 18 -8.14 1.26 -2.12
CA GLU A 18 -9.15 0.22 -2.27
C GLU A 18 -8.91 -0.94 -1.29
N LEU A 19 -7.68 -1.41 -1.17
CA LEU A 19 -7.33 -2.47 -0.23
C LEU A 19 -7.55 -2.03 1.23
N VAL A 20 -7.22 -0.80 1.60
CA VAL A 20 -7.49 -0.26 2.94
C VAL A 20 -8.99 -0.21 3.23
N GLN A 21 -9.82 0.16 2.25
CA GLN A 21 -11.28 0.11 2.42
C GLN A 21 -11.82 -1.32 2.53
N VAL A 22 -11.27 -2.27 1.76
CA VAL A 22 -11.66 -3.69 1.80
C VAL A 22 -11.26 -4.33 3.12
N TRP A 23 -10.03 -4.06 3.58
CA TRP A 23 -9.42 -4.59 4.79
C TRP A 23 -9.57 -3.65 6.00
N HIS A 24 -10.54 -2.74 5.99
CA HIS A 24 -10.68 -1.77 7.07
C HIS A 24 -11.08 -2.49 8.38
N PRO A 25 -10.36 -2.30 9.49
CA PRO A 25 -10.63 -3.01 10.75
C PRO A 25 -12.03 -2.71 11.28
N ASP A 26 -12.61 -1.57 10.90
CA ASP A 26 -13.99 -1.20 11.22
C ASP A 26 -15.03 -2.19 10.68
N ARG A 27 -14.76 -2.81 9.52
CA ARG A 27 -15.61 -3.86 8.95
C ARG A 27 -15.54 -5.18 9.71
N PHE A 28 -14.48 -5.37 10.50
CA PHE A 28 -14.18 -6.62 11.19
C PHE A 28 -14.18 -6.49 12.71
N ARG A 29 -14.66 -5.38 13.29
CA ARG A 29 -14.72 -5.17 14.76
C ARG A 29 -15.44 -6.30 15.50
N ASN A 30 -16.40 -6.96 14.85
CA ASN A 30 -17.17 -8.06 15.45
C ASN A 30 -16.44 -9.42 15.34
N ASN A 31 -15.28 -9.49 14.68
CA ASN A 31 -14.53 -10.71 14.43
C ASN A 31 -13.01 -10.48 14.63
N PRO A 32 -12.47 -10.71 15.83
CA PRO A 32 -11.05 -10.43 16.15
C PRO A 32 -10.06 -11.23 15.29
N LYS A 33 -10.43 -12.42 14.82
CA LYS A 33 -9.61 -13.20 13.86
C LYS A 33 -9.50 -12.54 12.49
N LEU A 34 -10.59 -11.93 12.02
CA LEU A 34 -10.61 -11.22 10.75
C LEU A 34 -9.90 -9.87 10.88
N GLU A 35 -10.07 -9.18 12.00
CA GLU A 35 -9.32 -7.95 12.31
C GLU A 35 -7.80 -8.20 12.28
N MET A 36 -7.32 -9.27 12.92
CA MET A 36 -5.91 -9.65 12.90
C MET A 36 -5.41 -9.92 11.46
N ARG A 37 -6.17 -10.67 10.65
CA ARG A 37 -5.82 -10.93 9.25
C ARG A 37 -5.80 -9.66 8.40
N ALA A 38 -6.78 -8.78 8.60
CA ALA A 38 -6.88 -7.51 7.91
C ALA A 38 -5.68 -6.60 8.23
N ASN A 39 -5.28 -6.55 9.50
CA ASN A 39 -4.11 -5.80 9.96
C ASN A 39 -2.81 -6.36 9.36
N GLN A 40 -2.68 -7.69 9.30
CA GLN A 40 -1.54 -8.36 8.68
C GLN A 40 -1.46 -8.09 7.17
N LYS A 41 -2.60 -8.12 6.46
CA LYS A 41 -2.68 -7.75 5.04
C LYS A 41 -2.33 -6.29 4.82
N LEU A 42 -2.88 -5.38 5.60
CA LEU A 42 -2.55 -3.94 5.56
C LEU A 42 -1.06 -3.71 5.74
N LYS A 43 -0.41 -4.45 6.64
CA LYS A 43 1.03 -4.35 6.87
C LYS A 43 1.85 -4.79 5.65
N GLU A 44 1.47 -5.88 4.99
CA GLU A 44 2.09 -6.31 3.72
C GLU A 44 1.91 -5.27 2.61
N ILE A 45 0.72 -4.68 2.51
CA ILE A 45 0.40 -3.67 1.50
C ILE A 45 1.20 -2.39 1.75
N ASN A 46 1.30 -1.93 3.00
CA ASN A 46 2.15 -0.80 3.38
C ASN A 46 3.62 -1.06 3.02
N ALA A 47 4.15 -2.25 3.33
CA ALA A 47 5.53 -2.60 3.02
C ALA A 47 5.80 -2.63 1.51
N ALA A 48 4.87 -3.18 0.72
CA ALA A 48 4.96 -3.16 -0.74
C ALA A 48 4.87 -1.73 -1.30
N TYR A 49 3.99 -0.90 -0.73
CA TYR A 49 3.86 0.51 -1.09
C TYR A 49 5.15 1.28 -0.79
N ASP A 50 5.73 1.11 0.40
CA ASP A 50 7.00 1.75 0.78
C ASP A 50 8.13 1.32 -0.16
N TYR A 51 8.26 0.02 -0.44
CA TYR A 51 9.27 -0.51 -1.36
C TYR A 51 9.15 0.10 -2.77
N VAL A 52 7.93 0.18 -3.30
CA VAL A 52 7.65 0.79 -4.60
C VAL A 52 7.95 2.29 -4.55
N CYS A 53 7.51 2.99 -3.50
CA CYS A 53 7.73 4.43 -3.37
C CYS A 53 9.23 4.76 -3.23
N GLU A 54 10.01 3.90 -2.57
CA GLU A 54 11.46 4.02 -2.42
C GLU A 54 12.21 3.76 -3.75
N HIS A 55 11.76 2.78 -4.55
CA HIS A 55 12.39 2.45 -5.83
C HIS A 55 11.97 3.37 -6.99
N TYR A 56 10.76 3.94 -6.94
CA TYR A 56 10.23 4.81 -8.00
C TYR A 56 10.49 6.29 -7.77
N ASP A 57 10.97 6.69 -6.59
CA ASP A 57 11.43 8.05 -6.30
C ASP A 57 12.97 8.10 -6.29
N PRO A 58 13.63 8.23 -7.46
CA PRO A 58 15.09 8.34 -7.54
C PRO A 58 15.64 9.62 -6.87
N ALA A 59 14.79 10.52 -6.37
CA ALA A 59 15.22 11.71 -5.63
C ALA A 59 15.45 11.42 -4.13
N LYS A 60 15.01 10.26 -3.61
CA LYS A 60 15.22 9.83 -2.22
C LYS A 60 16.39 8.85 -2.03
N THR A 61 16.91 8.22 -3.09
CA THR A 61 18.05 7.27 -3.03
C THR A 61 19.41 7.95 -2.79
N ASN A 62 19.44 9.16 -2.22
CA ASN A 62 20.66 9.88 -1.89
C ASN A 62 20.66 10.33 -0.42
N VAL A 63 20.48 9.37 0.49
CA VAL A 63 20.82 9.55 1.90
C VAL A 63 21.81 8.45 2.33
N ASN A 64 23.09 8.81 2.21
CA ASN A 64 24.28 8.35 2.93
C ASN A 64 24.58 6.84 3.03
#